data_AF-A0A7G6SIR3-F1
#
_entry.id   AF-A0A7G6SIR3-F1
#
_cell.length_a   1.000
_cell.length_b   1.000
_cell.length_c   1.000
_cell.angle_alpha   90.00
_cell.angle_beta   90.00
_cell.angle_gamma   90.00
#
_symmetry.space_group_name_H-M   'P 1'
#
loop_
_entity.id
_entity.type
_entity.pdbx_description
1 polymer ?
#
loop_
_entity_poly.entity_id
_entity_poly.type
_entity_poly.pdbx_seq_one_letter_code
_entity_poly.pdbx_strand_id
1 'polypeptide(L)'
;MHTLLFEPVTIEMKSSGEQRIIHSVEEAAEFLLIDWPARHGPTYLAAQKVCLDAMEGQQSIMDARAAFVEAAKTADIFVNGS
;
A
#
# COMPACT_ATOMS: atom_id res chain seq x y z
N MET A 1 0.56 10.64 17.66
CA MET A 1 0.71 10.45 16.19
C MET A 1 -0.67 10.20 15.65
N HIS A 2 -1.12 10.96 14.65
CA HIS A 2 -2.45 10.74 14.05
C HIS A 2 -2.27 9.73 12.91
N THR A 3 -3.00 8.61 12.97
CA THR A 3 -2.99 7.60 11.91
C THR A 3 -3.69 8.16 10.67
N LEU A 4 -3.06 8.04 9.52
CA LEU A 4 -3.59 8.54 8.24
C LEU A 4 -4.51 7.49 7.61
N LEU A 5 -5.75 7.43 8.12
CA LEU A 5 -6.76 6.47 7.69
C LEU A 5 -7.29 6.76 6.29
N PHE A 6 -7.53 5.70 5.52
CA PHE A 6 -8.24 5.76 4.25
C PHE A 6 -9.29 4.64 4.11
N GLU A 7 -10.06 4.67 3.03
CA GLU A 7 -11.00 3.59 2.73
C GLU A 7 -10.29 2.24 2.59
N PRO A 8 -10.66 1.23 3.40
CA PRO A 8 -9.89 0.00 3.53
C PRO A 8 -9.57 -0.66 2.20
N VAL A 9 -8.35 -1.13 2.07
CA VAL A 9 -7.87 -1.87 0.90
C VAL A 9 -7.59 -3.30 1.35
N THR A 10 -8.38 -4.24 0.87
CA THR A 10 -8.11 -5.66 1.06
C THR A 10 -7.15 -6.11 -0.01
N ILE A 11 -6.04 -6.70 0.40
CA ILE A 11 -5.05 -7.32 -0.48
C ILE A 11 -5.04 -8.82 -0.26
N GLU A 12 -4.88 -9.59 -1.35
CA GLU A 12 -4.73 -11.03 -1.30
C GLU A 12 -3.46 -11.43 -2.05
N MET A 13 -2.54 -12.06 -1.32
CA MET A 13 -1.30 -12.60 -1.90
C MET A 13 -1.60 -13.92 -2.59
N LYS A 14 -1.55 -13.95 -3.92
CA LYS A 14 -1.79 -15.19 -4.69
C LYS A 14 -0.82 -16.34 -4.35
N SER A 15 0.38 -16.02 -3.88
CA SER A 15 1.40 -17.02 -3.54
C SER A 15 1.09 -17.80 -2.27
N SER A 16 0.45 -17.19 -1.28
CA SER A 16 0.13 -17.80 0.02
C SER A 16 -1.36 -17.96 0.28
N GLY A 17 -2.22 -17.28 -0.48
CA GLY A 17 -3.65 -17.15 -0.19
C GLY A 17 -3.94 -16.27 1.04
N GLU A 18 -2.92 -15.57 1.56
CA GLU A 18 -3.09 -14.70 2.72
C GLU A 18 -3.81 -13.41 2.30
N GLN A 19 -4.90 -13.11 3.01
CA GLN A 19 -5.62 -11.86 2.86
C GLN A 19 -5.26 -10.92 4.02
N ARG A 20 -4.93 -9.67 3.69
CA ARG A 20 -4.71 -8.60 4.67
C ARG A 20 -5.60 -7.41 4.33
N ILE A 21 -6.09 -6.72 5.35
CA ILE A 21 -6.85 -5.49 5.18
C ILE A 21 -5.96 -4.35 5.66
N ILE A 22 -5.80 -3.33 4.82
CA ILE A 22 -4.98 -2.14 5.07
C ILE A 22 -5.92 -0.95 5.26
N HIS A 23 -5.85 -0.30 6.40
CA HIS A 23 -6.74 0.80 6.79
C HIS A 23 -6.06 2.18 6.78
N SER A 24 -4.73 2.21 6.66
CA SER A 24 -3.94 3.43 6.84
C SER A 24 -2.70 3.49 5.96
N VAL A 25 -2.15 4.69 5.79
CA VAL A 25 -0.87 4.91 5.10
C VAL A 25 0.28 4.22 5.84
N GLU A 26 0.24 4.20 7.17
CA GLU A 26 1.23 3.54 8.00
C GLU A 26 1.22 2.02 7.78
N GLU A 27 0.05 1.38 7.78
CA GLU A 27 -0.09 -0.05 7.47
C GLU A 27 0.34 -0.36 6.03
N ALA A 28 0.02 0.52 5.07
CA ALA A 28 0.44 0.38 3.69
C ALA A 28 1.97 0.42 3.56
N ALA A 29 2.62 1.35 4.24
CA ALA A 29 4.08 1.46 4.25
C ALA A 29 4.74 0.28 4.96
N GLU A 30 4.19 -0.14 6.10
CA GLU A 30 4.66 -1.33 6.81
C GLU A 30 4.60 -2.56 5.90
N PHE A 31 3.47 -2.76 5.21
CA PHE A 31 3.31 -3.85 4.26
C PHE A 31 4.34 -3.79 3.13
N LEU A 32 4.57 -2.60 2.54
CA LEU A 32 5.58 -2.40 1.50
C LEU A 32 7.01 -2.70 1.99
N LEU A 33 7.32 -2.45 3.26
CA LEU A 33 8.66 -2.62 3.82
C LEU A 33 8.93 -4.05 4.30
N ILE A 34 7.93 -4.68 4.90
CA ILE A 34 8.10 -5.95 5.62
C ILE A 34 7.63 -7.12 4.77
N ASP A 35 6.35 -7.09 4.36
CA ASP A 35 5.63 -8.25 3.82
C ASP A 35 5.55 -8.29 2.29
N TRP A 36 6.04 -7.25 1.62
CA TRP A 36 5.94 -7.14 0.17
C TRP A 36 6.69 -8.27 -0.56
N PRO A 37 6.00 -9.07 -1.40
CA PRO A 37 6.58 -10.29 -1.99
C PRO A 37 7.59 -10.00 -3.10
N ALA A 38 7.47 -8.88 -3.80
CA ALA A 38 8.30 -8.53 -4.95
C ALA A 38 9.01 -7.19 -4.72
N ARG A 39 10.16 -7.22 -4.02
CA ARG A 39 10.95 -6.02 -3.64
C ARG A 39 11.65 -5.32 -4.82
N HIS A 40 11.00 -5.26 -5.98
CA HIS A 40 11.52 -4.68 -7.21
C HIS A 40 10.37 -4.16 -8.07
N GLY A 41 10.56 -2.99 -8.66
CA GLY A 41 9.61 -2.40 -9.60
C GLY A 41 9.38 -0.90 -9.37
N PRO A 42 9.13 -0.12 -10.43
CA PRO A 42 8.94 1.32 -10.32
C PRO A 42 7.69 1.68 -9.49
N THR A 43 6.62 0.89 -9.58
CA THR A 43 5.38 1.13 -8.82
C THR A 43 5.54 0.85 -7.33
N TYR A 44 6.32 -0.17 -6.96
CA TYR A 44 6.69 -0.45 -5.57
C TYR A 44 7.46 0.72 -4.94
N LEU A 45 8.51 1.21 -5.62
CA LEU A 45 9.31 2.34 -5.14
C LEU A 45 8.48 3.62 -5.06
N ALA A 46 7.60 3.85 -6.03
CA ALA A 46 6.67 4.97 -6.00
C ALA A 46 5.73 4.87 -4.80
N ALA A 47 5.08 3.72 -4.57
CA ALA A 47 4.18 3.54 -3.44
C ALA A 47 4.88 3.77 -2.10
N GLN A 48 6.11 3.28 -1.93
CA GLN A 48 6.89 3.49 -0.71
C GLN A 48 7.19 4.98 -0.49
N LYS A 49 7.61 5.68 -1.55
CA LYS A 49 7.88 7.11 -1.51
C LYS A 49 6.62 7.91 -1.16
N VAL A 50 5.52 7.66 -1.85
CA VAL A 50 4.26 8.39 -1.67
C VAL A 50 3.71 8.17 -0.25
N CYS A 51 3.80 6.95 0.30
CA CYS A 51 3.37 6.69 1.67
C CYS A 51 4.21 7.49 2.68
N LEU A 52 5.53 7.53 2.50
CA LEU A 52 6.42 8.31 3.37
C LEU A 52 6.13 9.82 3.26
N ASP A 53 6.03 10.34 2.04
CA ASP A 53 5.72 11.74 1.76
C ASP A 53 4.35 12.12 2.38
N ALA A 54 3.37 11.22 2.37
CA ALA A 54 2.06 11.44 3.01
C ALA A 54 2.14 11.49 4.55
N MET A 55 2.96 10.64 5.18
CA MET A 55 3.23 10.71 6.61
C MET A 55 3.93 12.02 7.02
N GLU A 56 4.76 12.57 6.14
CA GLU A 56 5.39 13.89 6.32
C GLU A 56 4.47 15.07 5.96
N GLY A 57 3.24 14.81 5.49
CA GLY A 57 2.28 15.84 5.07
C GLY A 57 2.62 16.49 3.72
N GLN A 58 3.53 15.91 2.95
CA GLN A 58 3.92 16.36 1.61
C GLN A 58 3.03 15.80 0.49
N GLN A 59 2.34 14.68 0.75
CA GLN A 59 1.31 14.13 -0.13
C GLN A 59 0.00 13.84 0.60
N SER A 60 -1.07 13.68 -0.18
CA SER A 60 -2.38 13.35 0.39
C SER A 60 -2.48 11.87 0.74
N ILE A 61 -3.32 11.57 1.73
CA ILE A 61 -3.68 10.20 2.11
C ILE A 61 -4.25 9.42 0.90
N MET A 62 -5.02 10.11 0.05
CA MET A 62 -5.63 9.52 -1.16
C MET A 62 -4.58 9.13 -2.18
N ASP A 63 -3.53 9.93 -2.37
CA ASP A 63 -2.43 9.60 -3.28
C ASP A 63 -1.66 8.37 -2.79
N ALA A 64 -1.41 8.28 -1.48
CA ALA A 64 -0.78 7.11 -0.86
C ALA A 64 -1.60 5.84 -1.08
N ARG A 65 -2.92 5.90 -0.87
CA ARG A 65 -3.81 4.78 -1.18
C ARG A 65 -3.75 4.40 -2.65
N ALA A 66 -3.83 5.37 -3.56
CA ALA A 66 -3.81 5.12 -4.99
C ALA A 66 -2.50 4.45 -5.42
N ALA A 67 -1.35 4.99 -5.01
CA ALA A 67 -0.04 4.43 -5.32
C ALA A 67 0.13 3.00 -4.76
N PHE A 68 -0.36 2.74 -3.54
CA PHE A 68 -0.37 1.41 -2.95
C PHE A 68 -1.20 0.41 -3.77
N VAL A 69 -2.41 0.80 -4.17
CA VAL A 69 -3.30 -0.03 -4.99
C VAL A 69 -2.67 -0.31 -6.37
N GLU A 70 -2.03 0.67 -6.99
CA GLU A 70 -1.33 0.47 -8.26
C GLU A 70 -0.13 -0.47 -8.14
N ALA A 71 0.65 -0.35 -7.06
CA ALA A 71 1.72 -1.28 -6.77
C ALA A 71 1.19 -2.71 -6.61
N ALA A 72 0.08 -2.88 -5.87
CA ALA A 72 -0.52 -4.18 -5.62
C ALA A 72 -1.02 -4.82 -6.93
N LYS A 73 -1.72 -4.04 -7.77
CA LYS A 73 -2.15 -4.47 -9.11
C LYS A 73 -0.96 -4.89 -9.99
N THR A 74 0.15 -4.16 -9.95
CA THR A 74 1.35 -4.46 -10.75
C THR A 74 2.04 -5.74 -10.28
N ALA A 75 2.03 -6.00 -8.96
CA ALA A 75 2.58 -7.20 -8.35
C ALA A 75 1.64 -8.41 -8.43
N ASP A 76 0.51 -8.29 -9.15
CA ASP A 76 -0.56 -9.29 -9.24
C ASP A 76 -1.12 -9.72 -7.86
N ILE A 77 -1.06 -8.80 -6.89
CA ILE A 77 -1.75 -8.88 -5.61
C ILE A 77 -3.18 -8.43 -5.87
N PHE A 78 -4.15 -9.30 -5.57
CA PHE A 78 -5.55 -8.97 -5.79
C PHE A 78 -5.98 -7.89 -4.80
N VAL A 79 -6.63 -6.84 -5.31
CA VAL A 79 -7.09 -5.72 -4.50
C VAL A 79 -8.61 -5.68 -4.53
N ASN A 80 -9.24 -5.77 -3.36
CA ASN A 80 -10.67 -5.58 -3.17
C ASN A 80 -10.90 -4.38 -2.25
N GLY A 81 -11.70 -3.42 -2.70
CA GLY A 81 -11.83 -2.10 -2.06
C GLY A 81 -12.36 -1.08 -3.06
N SER A 82 -13.62 -1.29 -3.45
CA SER A 82 -14.41 -0.49 -4.39
C SER A 82 -14.94 0.79 -3.77
#